data_AF-A0A4V1P3R0-F1
#
_entry.id   AF-A0A4V1P3R0-F1
#
_cell.length_a   1.000
_cell.length_b   1.000
_cell.length_c   1.000
_cell.angle_alpha   90.00
_cell.angle_beta   90.00
_cell.angle_gamma   90.00
#
_symmetry.space_group_name_H-M   'P 1'
#
loop_
_entity.id
_entity.type
_entity.pdbx_description
1 polymer ?
#
loop_
_entity_poly.entity_id
_entity_poly.type
_entity_poly.pdbx_seq_one_letter_code
_entity_poly.pdbx_strand_id
1 'polypeptide(L)' 'MNFVIEFYRSRDAEEATLDKVSLEAPTLRAALQGAAALFHTLAMPQIPDRLRISDEHGSELYAGPADGAYPAET' A
#
# COMPACT_ATOMS: atom_id res chain seq x y z
N MET A 1 -13.67 5.94 5.65
CA MET A 1 -13.54 5.54 4.24
C MET A 1 -12.81 4.22 4.23
N ASN A 2 -13.18 3.31 3.33
CA ASN A 2 -12.46 2.05 3.21
C ASN A 2 -11.42 2.17 2.10
N PHE A 3 -10.18 1.83 2.42
CA PHE A 3 -9.07 1.79 1.49
C PHE A 3 -8.64 0.35 1.28
N VAL A 4 -8.18 0.04 0.07
CA VAL A 4 -7.57 -1.24 -0.26
C VAL A 4 -6.09 -1.00 -0.45
N ILE A 5 -5.28 -1.57 0.45
CA ILE A 5 -3.82 -1.53 0.39
C ILE A 5 -3.37 -2.84 -0.26
N GLU A 6 -2.69 -2.74 -1.38
CA GLU A 6 -2.13 -3.87 -2.09
C GLU A 6 -0.61 -3.78 -2.08
N PHE A 7 0.04 -4.78 -1.49
CA PHE A 7 1.49 -4.93 -1.49
C PHE A 7 1.90 -5.83 -2.65
N TYR A 8 2.84 -5.36 -3.45
CA TYR A 8 3.29 -6.09 -4.62
C TYR A 8 4.79 -5.92 -4.86
N ARG A 9 5.36 -6.92 -5.52
CA ARG A 9 6.69 -6.81 -6.13
C ARG A 9 6.51 -6.30 -7.55
N SER A 10 7.32 -5.34 -7.95
CA SER A 10 7.47 -4.94 -9.35
C SER A 10 8.90 -5.28 -9.77
N ARG A 11 9.06 -6.21 -10.71
CA ARG A 11 10.34 -6.53 -11.35
C ARG A 11 10.16 -6.50 -12.85
N ASP A 12 10.90 -5.63 -13.51
CA ASP A 12 10.84 -5.47 -14.96
C ASP A 12 9.40 -5.11 -15.39
N ALA A 13 8.78 -5.86 -16.30
CA ALA A 13 7.39 -5.69 -16.73
C ALA A 13 6.37 -6.50 -15.90
N GLU A 14 6.79 -7.23 -14.87
CA GLU A 14 5.92 -8.12 -14.11
C GLU A 14 5.60 -7.57 -12.71
N GLU A 15 4.32 -7.61 -12.37
CA GLU A 15 3.80 -7.27 -11.06
C GLU A 15 3.23 -8.51 -10.39
N ALA A 16 3.72 -8.82 -9.19
CA ALA A 16 3.25 -9.94 -8.39
C ALA A 16 2.66 -9.41 -7.09
N THR A 17 1.33 -9.44 -6.98
CA THR A 17 0.62 -9.13 -5.74
C THR A 17 1.00 -10.14 -4.67
N LEU A 18 1.42 -9.63 -3.51
CA LEU A 18 1.86 -10.45 -2.37
C LEU A 18 0.77 -10.56 -1.33
N ASP A 19 0.17 -9.42 -1.00
CA ASP A 19 -0.90 -9.35 -0.03
C ASP A 19 -1.81 -8.16 -0.33
N LYS A 20 -3.05 -8.24 0.16
CA LYS A 20 -4.06 -7.20 -0.04
C LYS A 20 -4.94 -7.10 1.21
N VAL A 21 -4.99 -5.91 1.77
CA VAL A 21 -5.68 -5.62 3.04
C VAL A 21 -6.65 -4.48 2.85
N SER A 22 -7.86 -4.63 3.38
CA SER A 22 -8.78 -3.51 3.53
C SER A 22 -8.50 -2.78 4.84
N LEU A 23 -8.29 -1.48 4.77
CA LEU A 23 -8.04 -0.62 5.92
C LEU A 23 -9.08 0.50 5.96
N GLU A 24 -9.83 0.56 7.05
CA GLU A 24 -10.67 1.71 7.33
C GLU A 24 -9.81 2.86 7.87
N ALA A 25 -9.88 4.01 7.18
CA ALA A 25 -9.19 5.21 7.61
C ALA A 25 -10.02 6.47 7.32
N PRO A 26 -9.80 7.58 8.06
CA PRO A 26 -10.51 8.83 7.81
C PRO A 26 -9.93 9.61 6.60
N THR A 27 -8.68 9.35 6.21
CA THR A 27 -7.98 10.08 5.14
C THR A 27 -6.96 9.17 4.45
N LEU A 28 -6.57 9.51 3.21
CA LEU A 28 -5.48 8.84 2.50
C LEU A 28 -4.16 8.88 3.31
N ARG A 29 -3.87 9.99 3.99
CA ARG A 29 -2.69 10.11 4.84
C ARG A 29 -2.71 9.11 6.00
N ALA A 30 -3.86 8.95 6.66
CA ALA A 30 -4.02 7.93 7.70
C ALA A 30 -3.90 6.50 7.12
N ALA A 31 -4.39 6.28 5.89
CA ALA A 31 -4.20 5.01 5.19
C ALA A 31 -2.72 4.73 4.87
N LEU A 32 -1.94 5.74 4.45
CA LEU A 32 -0.49 5.62 4.22
C LEU A 32 0.27 5.27 5.51
N GLN A 33 -0.07 5.93 6.63
CA GLN A 33 0.50 5.60 7.94
C GLN A 33 0.17 4.15 8.35
N GLY A 34 -1.09 3.73 8.13
CA GLY A 34 -1.50 2.35 8.35
C GLY A 34 -0.77 1.37 7.43
N ALA A 35 -0.56 1.71 6.16
CA ALA A 35 0.18 0.91 5.21
C ALA A 35 1.65 0.72 5.62
N ALA A 36 2.32 1.75 6.14
CA ALA A 36 3.68 1.60 6.70
C ALA A 36 3.69 0.70 7.95
N ALA A 37 2.69 0.82 8.83
CA ALA A 37 2.58 -0.09 9.97
C ALA A 37 2.33 -1.55 9.52
N LEU A 38 1.49 -1.75 8.50
CA LEU A 38 1.24 -3.06 7.90
C LEU A 38 2.50 -3.63 7.24
N PHE A 39 3.28 -2.81 6.53
CA PHE A 39 4.53 -3.26 5.92
C PHE A 39 5.48 -3.93 6.93
N HIS A 40 5.54 -3.42 8.17
CA HIS A 40 6.39 -3.98 9.22
C HIS A 40 5.76 -5.15 10.01
N THR A 41 4.44 -5.27 10.01
CA THR A 41 3.72 -6.23 10.86
C THR A 41 3.12 -7.40 10.10
N LEU A 42 2.87 -7.23 8.80
CA LEU A 42 2.20 -8.23 7.98
C LEU A 42 3.19 -9.32 7.60
N ALA A 43 2.82 -10.56 7.89
CA ALA A 43 3.62 -11.73 7.54
C ALA A 43 3.49 -12.02 6.05
N MET A 44 4.25 -11.29 5.23
CA MET A 44 4.24 -11.43 3.78
C MET A 44 5.19 -12.55 3.33
N PRO A 45 4.87 -13.29 2.25
CA PRO A 45 5.74 -14.35 1.74
C PRO A 45 7.13 -13.85 1.30
N GLN A 46 7.23 -12.55 1.00
CA GLN A 46 8.46 -11.85 0.66
C GLN A 46 8.28 -10.35 0.95
N ILE A 47 9.37 -9.60 0.98
CA ILE A 47 9.35 -8.13 1.16
C ILE A 47 8.78 -7.49 -0.12
N PRO A 48 7.69 -6.70 -0.05
CA PRO A 48 7.21 -5.94 -1.20
C PRO A 48 8.14 -4.77 -1.51
N ASP A 49 8.29 -4.46 -2.79
CA ASP A 49 9.03 -3.29 -3.26
C ASP A 49 8.09 -2.09 -3.42
N ARG A 50 6.81 -2.34 -3.75
CA ARG A 50 5.80 -1.32 -4.02
C ARG A 50 4.51 -1.62 -3.28
N LEU A 51 3.74 -0.56 -3.06
CA LEU A 51 2.35 -0.65 -2.61
C LEU A 51 1.46 0.27 -3.43
N ARG A 52 0.19 -0.11 -3.49
CA ARG A 52 -0.89 0.66 -4.07
C ARG A 52 -1.99 0.83 -3.03
N ILE A 53 -2.56 2.04 -2.95
CA ILE A 53 -3.76 2.30 -2.17
C ILE A 53 -4.86 2.72 -3.14
N SER A 54 -5.96 1.97 -3.12
CA SER A 54 -7.18 2.27 -3.87
C SER A 54 -8.33 2.57 -2.92
N ASP A 55 -9.35 3.28 -3.40
CA ASP A 55 -10.64 3.35 -2.72
C ASP A 55 -11.43 2.03 -2.86
N GLU A 56 -12.60 1.97 -2.21
CA GLU A 56 -13.52 0.82 -2.28
C GLU A 56 -14.08 0.52 -3.68
N HIS A 57 -14.06 1.49 -4.58
CA HIS A 57 -14.46 1.35 -5.99
C HIS A 57 -13.29 0.90 -6.88
N GLY A 58 -12.10 0.76 -6.32
CA GLY A 58 -10.88 0.36 -7.03
C GLY A 58 -10.14 1.52 -7.69
N SER A 59 -10.53 2.77 -7.48
CA SER A 59 -9.78 3.91 -8.03
C SER A 59 -8.45 4.03 -7.28
N GLU A 60 -7.34 4.02 -8.02
CA GLU A 60 -6.01 4.22 -7.45
C GLU A 60 -5.87 5.65 -6.91
N LEU A 61 -5.60 5.75 -5.62
CA LEU A 61 -5.36 7.02 -4.93
C LEU A 61 -3.87 7.27 -4.69
N TYR A 62 -3.08 6.20 -4.60
CA TYR A 62 -1.63 6.25 -4.42
C TYR A 62 -0.96 5.00 -4.96
N ALA A 63 0.21 5.16 -5.59
CA ALA A 63 1.12 4.07 -5.94
C ALA A 63 2.56 4.51 -5.71
N GLY A 64 3.34 3.73 -4.97
CA GLY A 64 4.69 4.13 -4.56
C GLY A 64 5.48 3.04 -3.85
N PRO A 65 6.64 3.38 -3.25
CA PRO A 65 7.48 2.43 -2.54
C PRO A 65 6.78 1.89 -1.29
N ALA A 66 6.96 0.59 -1.02
CA ALA A 66 6.35 -0.05 0.15
C ALA A 66 7.00 0.31 1.49
N ASP A 67 8.25 0.76 1.45
CA ASP A 67 9.11 1.10 2.60
C ASP A 67 8.60 2.28 3.45
N GLY A 68 7.57 3.00 3.00
CA GLY A 68 7.00 4.10 3.78
C GLY A 68 7.73 5.44 3.65
N ALA A 69 8.67 5.54 2.69
CA ALA A 69 9.22 6.80 2.19
C ALA A 69 8.18 7.61 1.39
N TYR A 70 7.03 7.89 2.02
CA TYR A 70 5.98 8.71 1.44
C TYR A 70 6.45 10.16 1.40
N PRO A 71 6.22 10.90 0.30
CA PRO A 71 6.55 12.31 0.26
C PRO A 71 5.81 13.04 1.38
N ALA A 72 6.56 13.64 2.31
CA ALA A 72 6.00 14.62 3.22
C ALA A 72 5.60 15.82 2.36
N GLU A 73 4.30 16.13 2.30
CA GLU A 73 3.79 17.33 1.62
C GLU A 73 4.56 18.55 2.14
N THR A 74 5.23 19.27 1.24
CA THR A 74 5.86 20.59 1.49
C THR A 74 4.81 21.69 1.48
#